data_AF-A0A7H4N8L9-F1
#
_entry.id   AF-A0A7H4N8L9-F1
#
_cell.length_a   1.000
_cell.length_b   1.000
_cell.length_c   1.000
_cell.angle_alpha   90.00
_cell.angle_beta   90.00
_cell.angle_gamma   90.00
#
_symmetry.space_group_name_H-M   'P 1'
#
loop_
_entity.id
_entity.type
_entity.pdbx_description
1 polymer ?
#
loop_
_entity_poly.entity_id
_entity_poly.type
_entity_poly.pdbx_seq_one_letter_code
_entity_poly.pdbx_strand_id
1 'polypeptide(L)'
;MIFQFPLWWFSLPAIMKGWIDRVYAYGFAYGVGEHSETHWGDRYGEGTFAGKRAMLVVTAGGWAEHYAPRGINGSIDDILFPIQHGMLFYPGFEVLPPVVFYRTDKLDEQRFATLREALARRLDTLSETPPIPFRRQNHGDYLIPSLNLRPELAPGENGLAIHVKPV
;
A
#
# COMPACT_ATOMS: atom_id res chain seq x y z
N MET A 1 -2.20 -12.23 1.52
CA MET A 1 -3.44 -11.57 1.96
C MET A 1 -3.98 -10.72 0.83
N ILE A 2 -5.28 -10.76 0.55
CA ILE A 2 -5.89 -9.89 -0.47
C ILE A 2 -7.02 -9.10 0.20
N PHE A 3 -7.00 -7.78 0.02
CA PHE A 3 -8.06 -6.88 0.48
C PHE A 3 -8.83 -6.39 -0.74
N GLN A 4 -10.10 -6.81 -0.84
CA GLN A 4 -10.97 -6.44 -1.95
C GLN A 4 -12.08 -5.51 -1.47
N PHE A 5 -12.20 -4.31 -2.05
CA PHE A 5 -13.21 -3.34 -1.64
C PHE A 5 -13.54 -2.31 -2.74
N PRO A 6 -14.75 -1.74 -2.73
CA PRO A 6 -15.02 -0.51 -3.48
C PRO A 6 -14.39 0.70 -2.80
N LEU A 7 -13.78 1.58 -3.57
CA LEU A 7 -13.20 2.84 -3.11
C LEU A 7 -14.34 3.79 -2.72
N TRP A 8 -14.60 3.92 -1.41
CA TRP A 8 -15.62 4.80 -0.88
C TRP A 8 -14.96 5.97 -0.20
N TRP A 9 -15.33 7.18 -0.63
CA TRP A 9 -14.73 8.43 -0.12
C TRP A 9 -13.18 8.37 -0.10
N PHE A 10 -12.59 7.88 -1.19
CA PHE A 10 -11.15 7.76 -1.37
C PHE A 10 -10.45 6.89 -0.30
N SER A 11 -11.18 5.95 0.31
CA SER A 11 -10.67 5.08 1.36
C SER A 11 -11.36 3.71 1.39
N LEU A 12 -11.04 2.93 2.41
CA LEU A 12 -11.69 1.67 2.75
C LEU A 12 -13.17 1.91 3.13
N PRO A 13 -14.08 0.98 2.78
CA PRO A 13 -15.37 0.90 3.44
C PRO A 13 -15.20 0.79 4.95
N ALA A 14 -16.08 1.45 5.72
CA ALA A 14 -15.97 1.55 7.18
C ALA A 14 -15.84 0.18 7.86
N ILE A 15 -16.52 -0.86 7.36
CA ILE A 15 -16.42 -2.22 7.91
C ILE A 15 -14.99 -2.80 7.77
N MET A 16 -14.31 -2.53 6.66
CA MET A 16 -12.93 -2.99 6.45
C MET A 16 -11.95 -2.17 7.30
N LYS A 17 -12.17 -0.85 7.41
CA LYS A 17 -11.39 -0.03 8.34
C LYS A 17 -11.58 -0.49 9.79
N GLY A 18 -12.79 -0.83 10.19
CA GLY A 18 -13.09 -1.38 11.52
C GLY A 18 -12.49 -2.77 11.76
N TRP A 19 -12.31 -3.58 10.71
CA TRP A 19 -11.54 -4.82 10.81
C TRP A 19 -10.07 -4.54 11.12
N ILE A 20 -9.44 -3.61 10.38
CA ILE A 20 -8.06 -3.18 10.65
C ILE A 20 -7.95 -2.69 12.09
N ASP A 21 -8.82 -1.76 12.51
CA ASP A 21 -8.76 -1.14 13.85
C ASP A 21 -8.86 -2.12 15.01
N ARG A 22 -9.59 -3.23 14.82
CA ARG A 22 -9.82 -4.23 15.88
C ARG A 22 -8.83 -5.38 15.85
N VAL A 23 -8.32 -5.74 14.68
CA VAL A 23 -7.40 -6.89 14.50
C VAL A 23 -5.95 -6.45 14.66
N TYR A 24 -5.61 -5.21 14.30
CA TYR A 24 -4.26 -4.68 14.41
C TYR A 24 -3.99 -4.20 15.84
N ALA A 25 -3.94 -5.14 16.77
CA ALA A 25 -3.74 -4.88 18.19
C ALA A 25 -2.31 -4.46 18.54
N TYR A 26 -2.16 -3.78 19.68
CA TYR A 26 -0.86 -3.51 20.31
C TYR A 26 -0.17 -4.84 20.69
N GLY A 27 1.13 -4.95 20.42
CA GLY A 27 1.90 -6.17 20.59
C GLY A 27 1.69 -7.20 19.46
N PHE A 28 0.87 -6.87 18.45
CA PHE A 28 0.66 -7.70 17.26
C PHE A 28 1.03 -6.94 15.98
N ALA A 29 0.30 -5.89 15.62
CA ALA A 29 0.56 -5.14 14.39
C ALA A 29 1.33 -3.84 14.62
N TYR A 30 1.34 -3.33 15.86
CA TYR A 30 2.10 -2.16 16.28
C TYR A 30 2.51 -2.28 17.75
N GLY A 31 3.44 -1.44 18.22
CA GLY A 31 3.96 -1.53 19.59
C GLY A 31 4.82 -2.78 19.84
N VAL A 32 5.48 -3.27 18.78
CA VAL A 32 6.41 -4.41 18.80
C VAL A 32 7.84 -3.89 18.56
N GLY A 33 8.83 -4.59 19.10
CA GLY A 33 10.25 -4.26 18.92
C GLY A 33 10.76 -3.18 19.88
N GLU A 34 12.08 -3.04 19.92
CA GLU A 34 12.76 -2.06 20.76
C GLU A 34 12.71 -0.65 20.17
N HIS A 35 13.00 0.33 21.03
CA HIS A 35 13.25 1.71 20.62
C HIS A 35 14.63 2.11 21.14
N SER A 36 15.54 2.40 20.22
CA SER A 36 16.96 2.68 20.44
C SER A 36 17.47 3.72 19.44
N GLU A 37 18.75 4.10 19.55
CA GLU A 37 19.39 5.09 18.66
C GLU A 37 19.40 4.64 17.18
N THR A 38 19.29 3.34 16.92
CA THR A 38 19.37 2.76 15.57
C THR A 38 18.13 1.95 15.17
N HIS A 39 17.12 1.83 16.04
CA HIS A 39 15.91 1.03 15.77
C HIS A 39 14.69 1.66 16.44
N TRP A 40 13.56 1.77 15.75
CA TRP A 40 12.37 2.45 16.29
C TRP A 40 11.08 1.66 16.07
N GLY A 41 11.00 0.52 16.77
CA GLY A 41 9.94 -0.48 16.65
C GLY A 41 10.08 -1.34 15.39
N ASP A 42 9.56 -2.56 15.47
CA ASP A 42 9.55 -3.52 14.36
C ASP A 42 8.39 -3.19 13.42
N ARG A 43 8.63 -2.29 12.47
CA ARG A 43 7.62 -1.78 11.53
C ARG A 43 8.22 -1.31 10.21
N TYR A 44 7.34 -1.03 9.25
CA TYR A 44 7.67 -0.57 7.89
C TYR A 44 8.69 -1.49 7.22
N GLY A 45 8.19 -2.66 6.85
CA GLY A 45 8.97 -3.74 6.26
C GLY A 45 9.45 -4.78 7.27
N GLU A 46 9.25 -4.55 8.56
CA GLU A 46 9.47 -5.49 9.66
C GLU A 46 8.16 -5.72 10.42
N GLY A 47 8.14 -6.67 11.36
CA GLY A 47 6.98 -6.97 12.20
C GLY A 47 6.32 -8.31 11.89
N THR A 48 5.17 -8.55 12.53
CA THR A 48 4.49 -9.87 12.59
C THR A 48 4.11 -10.45 11.22
N PHE A 49 3.97 -9.63 10.19
CA PHE A 49 3.64 -10.09 8.84
C PHE A 49 4.84 -10.18 7.88
N ALA A 50 6.08 -10.01 8.38
CA ALA A 50 7.28 -10.25 7.61
C ALA A 50 7.25 -11.64 6.93
N GLY A 51 7.67 -11.68 5.65
CA GLY A 51 7.63 -12.87 4.81
C GLY A 51 6.25 -13.21 4.22
N LYS A 52 5.21 -12.40 4.48
CA LYS A 52 3.89 -12.54 3.85
C LYS A 52 3.69 -11.46 2.80
N ARG A 53 2.93 -11.79 1.75
CA ARG A 53 2.53 -10.85 0.69
C ARG A 53 1.12 -10.31 0.90
N ALA A 54 0.89 -9.04 0.55
CA ALA A 54 -0.43 -8.42 0.55
C ALA A 54 -0.72 -7.67 -0.77
N MET A 55 -1.97 -7.70 -1.24
CA MET A 55 -2.40 -6.98 -2.44
C MET A 55 -3.78 -6.35 -2.24
N LEU A 56 -4.01 -5.18 -2.83
CA LEU A 56 -5.31 -4.53 -2.90
C LEU A 56 -6.01 -4.85 -4.22
N VAL A 57 -7.32 -5.09 -4.17
CA VAL A 57 -8.21 -5.18 -5.34
C VAL A 57 -9.32 -4.15 -5.15
N VAL A 58 -9.29 -3.08 -5.93
CA VAL A 58 -10.09 -1.89 -5.71
C VAL A 58 -11.00 -1.64 -6.91
N THR A 59 -12.28 -1.37 -6.67
CA THR A 59 -13.20 -0.86 -7.69
C THR A 59 -13.47 0.63 -7.45
N ALA A 60 -13.47 1.43 -8.51
CA ALA A 60 -13.69 2.88 -8.45
C ALA A 60 -14.66 3.32 -9.55
N GLY A 61 -15.63 4.17 -9.17
CA GLY A 61 -16.57 4.76 -10.13
C GLY A 61 -15.92 5.77 -11.08
N GLY A 62 -14.90 6.49 -10.61
CA GLY A 62 -14.15 7.46 -11.41
C GLY A 62 -13.39 6.83 -12.58
N TRP A 63 -12.93 7.68 -13.51
CA TRP A 63 -12.15 7.27 -14.67
C TRP A 63 -10.67 7.22 -14.30
N ALA A 64 -9.88 6.42 -15.02
CA ALA A 64 -8.44 6.28 -14.74
C ALA A 64 -7.71 7.64 -14.82
N GLU A 65 -8.10 8.48 -15.78
CA GLU A 65 -7.55 9.81 -16.01
C GLU A 65 -7.80 10.76 -14.84
N HIS A 66 -8.89 10.56 -14.09
CA HIS A 66 -9.17 11.38 -12.91
C HIS A 66 -8.18 11.11 -11.78
N TYR A 67 -7.55 9.93 -11.79
CA TYR A 67 -6.54 9.47 -10.82
C TYR A 67 -5.12 9.43 -11.41
N ALA A 68 -4.90 10.04 -12.57
CA ALA A 68 -3.56 10.23 -13.11
C ALA A 68 -2.76 11.22 -12.22
N PRO A 69 -1.43 11.35 -12.41
CA PRO A 69 -0.61 12.25 -11.58
C PRO A 69 -1.04 13.73 -11.57
N ARG A 70 -1.83 14.16 -12.57
CA ARG A 70 -2.41 15.51 -12.67
C ARG A 70 -3.95 15.50 -12.64
N GLY A 71 -4.54 14.35 -12.32
CA GLY A 71 -5.98 14.17 -12.23
C GLY A 71 -6.54 14.82 -10.97
N ILE A 72 -7.78 15.34 -11.06
CA ILE A 72 -8.38 16.13 -9.98
C ILE A 72 -8.63 15.33 -8.69
N ASN A 73 -8.72 14.01 -8.78
CA ASN A 73 -8.89 13.15 -7.61
C ASN A 73 -7.57 12.92 -6.86
N GLY A 74 -6.42 13.25 -7.45
CA GLY A 74 -5.09 12.85 -6.98
C GLY A 74 -4.66 11.50 -7.55
N SER A 75 -3.35 11.25 -7.58
CA SER A 75 -2.79 9.98 -8.08
C SER A 75 -3.36 8.80 -7.30
N ILE A 76 -3.71 7.71 -7.98
CA ILE A 76 -4.24 6.52 -7.30
C ILE A 76 -3.26 5.95 -6.27
N ASP A 77 -1.96 5.98 -6.57
CA ASP A 77 -0.94 5.46 -5.68
C ASP A 77 -0.82 6.33 -4.41
N ASP A 78 -0.98 7.64 -4.55
CA ASP A 78 -0.98 8.57 -3.41
C ASP A 78 -2.22 8.37 -2.53
N ILE A 79 -3.40 8.16 -3.14
CA ILE A 79 -4.64 7.86 -2.42
C ILE A 79 -4.53 6.53 -1.66
N LEU A 80 -3.89 5.52 -2.25
CA LEU A 80 -3.74 4.20 -1.64
C LEU A 80 -2.54 4.12 -0.67
N PHE A 81 -1.66 5.12 -0.65
CA PHE A 81 -0.48 5.15 0.22
C PHE A 81 -0.79 4.92 1.71
N PRO A 82 -1.81 5.54 2.33
CA PRO A 82 -2.14 5.28 3.73
C PRO A 82 -2.50 3.81 4.01
N ILE A 83 -3.03 3.10 3.01
CA ILE A 83 -3.40 1.68 3.12
C ILE A 83 -2.16 0.82 2.85
N GLN A 84 -1.50 1.00 1.70
CA GLN A 84 -0.37 0.18 1.29
C GLN A 84 0.86 0.39 2.19
N HIS A 85 1.26 1.62 2.44
CA HIS A 85 2.40 1.93 3.30
C HIS A 85 2.01 1.83 4.78
N GLY A 86 0.90 2.46 5.17
CA GLY A 86 0.50 2.61 6.58
C GLY A 86 -0.19 1.41 7.22
N MET A 87 -0.90 0.56 6.45
CA MET A 87 -1.63 -0.59 6.98
C MET A 87 -1.07 -1.94 6.52
N LEU A 88 -0.35 -2.01 5.40
CA LEU A 88 0.21 -3.28 4.90
C LEU A 88 1.71 -3.36 5.15
N PHE A 89 2.47 -2.42 4.63
CA PHE A 89 3.93 -2.41 4.80
C PHE A 89 4.33 -2.18 6.27
N TYR A 90 3.57 -1.36 7.01
CA TYR A 90 3.80 -1.07 8.43
C TYR A 90 3.99 -2.34 9.28
N PRO A 91 3.08 -3.32 9.33
CA PRO A 91 3.29 -4.56 10.09
C PRO A 91 4.15 -5.62 9.37
N GLY A 92 4.75 -5.29 8.21
CA GLY A 92 5.79 -6.09 7.58
C GLY A 92 5.40 -6.83 6.31
N PHE A 93 4.24 -6.60 5.70
CA PHE A 93 3.91 -7.25 4.43
C PHE A 93 4.85 -6.79 3.30
N GLU A 94 5.19 -7.73 2.41
CA GLU A 94 5.59 -7.43 1.04
C GLU A 94 4.35 -6.99 0.26
N VAL A 95 4.23 -5.69 -0.04
CA VAL A 95 3.03 -5.13 -0.67
C VAL A 95 3.15 -5.20 -2.18
N LEU A 96 2.26 -5.95 -2.84
CA LEU A 96 2.19 -6.02 -4.29
C LEU A 96 1.50 -4.79 -4.88
N PRO A 97 1.83 -4.41 -6.14
CA PRO A 97 1.09 -3.36 -6.86
C PRO A 97 -0.42 -3.64 -6.85
N PRO A 98 -1.29 -2.64 -6.68
CA PRO A 98 -2.71 -2.87 -6.56
C PRO A 98 -3.32 -3.34 -7.90
N VAL A 99 -4.51 -3.89 -7.84
CA VAL A 99 -5.41 -4.04 -8.99
C VAL A 99 -6.51 -3.01 -8.81
N VAL A 100 -6.62 -2.05 -9.73
CA VAL A 100 -7.66 -1.01 -9.66
C VAL A 100 -8.51 -1.06 -10.92
N PHE A 101 -9.82 -1.20 -10.75
CA PHE A 101 -10.80 -1.20 -11.80
C PHE A 101 -11.60 0.10 -11.79
N TYR A 102 -11.61 0.80 -12.92
CA TYR A 102 -12.26 2.11 -13.08
C TYR A 102 -13.57 2.03 -13.86
N ARG A 103 -14.43 3.04 -13.70
CA ARG A 103 -15.75 3.16 -14.34
C ARG A 103 -16.68 1.99 -14.02
N THR A 104 -16.64 1.51 -12.77
CA THR A 104 -17.32 0.26 -12.40
C THR A 104 -18.83 0.39 -12.24
N ASP A 105 -19.40 1.59 -12.20
CA ASP A 105 -20.85 1.81 -12.04
C ASP A 105 -21.66 1.47 -13.31
N LYS A 106 -21.01 1.32 -14.46
CA LYS A 106 -21.63 1.03 -15.77
C LYS A 106 -20.89 -0.08 -16.50
N LEU A 107 -20.73 -1.22 -15.83
CA LEU A 107 -20.10 -2.42 -16.38
C LEU A 107 -21.09 -3.20 -17.26
N ASP A 108 -20.74 -3.44 -18.51
CA ASP A 108 -21.38 -4.45 -19.36
C ASP A 108 -20.69 -5.82 -19.19
N GLU A 109 -21.29 -6.86 -19.76
CA GLU A 109 -20.80 -8.23 -19.64
C GLU A 109 -19.41 -8.42 -20.27
N GLN A 110 -19.15 -7.78 -21.41
CA GLN A 110 -17.87 -7.87 -22.11
C GLN A 110 -16.74 -7.25 -21.28
N ARG A 111 -16.98 -6.07 -20.71
CA ARG A 111 -16.03 -5.41 -19.83
C ARG A 111 -15.86 -6.18 -18.53
N PHE A 112 -16.91 -6.75 -17.97
CA PHE A 112 -16.81 -7.62 -16.79
C PHE A 112 -15.91 -8.82 -17.05
N ALA A 113 -16.09 -9.52 -18.17
CA ALA A 113 -15.24 -10.64 -18.57
C ALA A 113 -13.77 -10.21 -18.69
N THR A 114 -13.51 -9.04 -19.27
CA THR A 114 -12.16 -8.47 -19.41
C THR A 114 -11.50 -8.20 -18.05
N LEU A 115 -12.25 -7.60 -17.11
CA LEU A 115 -11.74 -7.32 -15.76
C LEU A 115 -11.48 -8.59 -14.96
N ARG A 116 -12.36 -9.60 -15.11
CA ARG A 116 -12.20 -10.92 -14.48
C ARG A 116 -10.93 -11.61 -14.96
N GLU A 117 -10.64 -11.59 -16.26
CA GLU A 117 -9.40 -12.16 -16.81
C GLU A 117 -8.16 -11.38 -16.35
N ALA A 118 -8.26 -10.05 -16.28
CA ALA A 118 -7.18 -9.24 -15.73
C ALA A 118 -6.91 -9.59 -14.26
N LEU A 119 -7.95 -9.81 -13.44
CA LEU A 119 -7.79 -10.27 -12.07
C LEU A 119 -7.16 -11.67 -12.02
N ALA A 120 -7.62 -12.61 -12.84
CA ALA A 120 -7.07 -13.97 -12.90
C ALA A 120 -5.55 -13.96 -13.18
N ARG A 121 -5.11 -13.21 -14.21
CA ARG A 121 -3.68 -13.05 -14.52
C ARG A 121 -2.88 -12.48 -13.35
N ARG A 122 -3.46 -11.58 -12.56
CA ARG A 122 -2.82 -11.01 -11.36
C ARG A 122 -2.75 -12.00 -10.21
N LEU A 123 -3.72 -12.91 -10.10
CA LEU A 123 -3.71 -13.99 -9.11
C LEU A 123 -2.68 -15.08 -9.45
N ASP A 124 -2.51 -15.37 -10.73
CA ASP A 124 -1.55 -16.38 -11.21
C ASP A 124 -0.09 -15.99 -10.93
N THR A 125 0.20 -14.69 -10.82
CA THR A 125 1.57 -14.16 -10.65
C THR A 125 1.87 -13.61 -9.26
N LEU A 126 1.07 -13.94 -8.23
CA LEU A 126 1.22 -13.38 -6.87
C LEU A 126 2.61 -13.65 -6.24
N SER A 127 3.18 -14.83 -6.47
CA SER A 127 4.49 -15.22 -5.95
C SER A 127 5.66 -14.60 -6.71
N GLU A 128 5.44 -14.23 -7.97
CA GLU A 128 6.48 -13.79 -8.89
C GLU A 128 6.53 -12.27 -9.03
N THR A 129 5.38 -11.61 -8.93
CA THR A 129 5.27 -10.15 -9.06
C THR A 129 6.18 -9.47 -8.03
N PRO A 130 7.08 -8.57 -8.44
CA PRO A 130 7.88 -7.78 -7.50
C PRO A 130 6.97 -6.92 -6.61
N PRO A 131 7.19 -6.91 -5.28
CA PRO A 131 6.54 -5.96 -4.40
C PRO A 131 6.90 -4.51 -4.74
N ILE A 132 6.06 -3.56 -4.33
CA ILE A 132 6.40 -2.14 -4.33
C ILE A 132 7.65 -1.96 -3.45
N PRO A 133 8.72 -1.33 -3.95
CA PRO A 133 9.99 -1.27 -3.24
C PRO A 133 10.00 -0.14 -2.20
N PHE A 134 9.09 -0.22 -1.22
CA PHE A 134 9.08 0.71 -0.09
C PHE A 134 10.39 0.62 0.71
N ARG A 135 10.90 1.76 1.15
CA ARG A 135 12.10 1.85 1.99
C ARG A 135 11.79 1.35 3.40
N ARG A 136 12.64 0.46 3.93
CA ARG A 136 12.47 -0.05 5.31
C ARG A 136 12.99 0.98 6.32
N GLN A 137 12.29 1.14 7.44
CA GLN A 137 12.59 2.19 8.42
C GLN A 137 13.97 2.03 9.06
N ASN A 138 14.27 0.85 9.62
CA ASN A 138 15.43 0.67 10.52
C ASN A 138 16.71 0.21 9.80
N HIS A 139 16.75 0.29 8.47
CA HIS A 139 17.86 -0.27 7.67
C HIS A 139 18.72 0.79 6.98
N GLY A 140 18.78 1.99 7.55
CA GLY A 140 19.72 3.03 7.13
C GLY A 140 19.19 4.06 6.12
N ASP A 141 17.98 3.90 5.57
CA ASP A 141 17.40 4.92 4.69
C ASP A 141 16.85 6.12 5.48
N TYR A 142 16.47 5.92 6.75
CA TYR A 142 15.92 6.97 7.62
C TYR A 142 16.86 7.32 8.77
N LEU A 143 16.81 8.58 9.19
CA LEU A 143 17.40 9.04 10.44
C LEU A 143 16.53 8.58 11.62
N ILE A 144 17.14 8.10 12.70
CA ILE A 144 16.44 7.73 13.94
C ILE A 144 16.91 8.67 15.05
N PRO A 145 16.01 9.22 15.88
CA PRO A 145 14.58 8.94 15.99
C PRO A 145 13.66 9.87 15.18
N SER A 146 14.21 10.79 14.36
CA SER A 146 13.37 11.78 13.64
C SER A 146 12.53 11.17 12.52
N LEU A 147 12.92 10.00 12.02
CA LEU A 147 12.27 9.24 10.94
C LEU A 147 12.15 9.99 9.63
N ASN A 148 13.01 10.99 9.41
CA ASN A 148 13.15 11.66 8.12
C ASN A 148 14.05 10.82 7.21
N LEU A 149 13.73 10.79 5.92
CA LEU A 149 14.60 10.19 4.92
C LEU A 149 15.95 10.91 4.95
N ARG A 150 17.05 10.15 4.88
CA ARG A 150 18.38 10.74 4.87
C ARG A 150 18.56 11.69 3.68
N PRO A 151 19.20 12.86 3.87
CA PRO A 151 19.25 13.92 2.85
C PRO A 151 19.97 13.54 1.56
N GLU A 152 20.85 12.53 1.61
CA GLU A 152 21.51 11.98 0.42
C GLU A 152 20.60 11.10 -0.45
N LEU A 153 19.44 10.69 0.05
CA LEU A 153 18.45 9.92 -0.68
C LEU A 153 17.33 10.83 -1.19
N ALA A 154 17.06 10.80 -2.49
CA ALA A 154 16.07 11.67 -3.16
C ALA A 154 16.30 13.18 -2.87
N PRO A 155 17.50 13.71 -3.15
CA PRO A 155 17.88 15.07 -2.74
C PRO A 155 16.98 16.12 -3.39
N GLY A 156 16.39 16.99 -2.57
CA GLY A 156 15.48 18.05 -3.02
C GLY A 156 14.05 17.58 -3.31
N GLU A 157 13.77 16.28 -3.22
CA GLU A 157 12.43 15.72 -3.36
C GLU A 157 11.71 15.66 -2.01
N ASN A 158 10.37 15.61 -2.06
CA ASN A 158 9.51 15.49 -0.88
C ASN A 158 8.19 14.81 -1.28
N GLY A 159 7.33 14.56 -0.29
CA GLY A 159 6.04 13.91 -0.50
C GLY A 159 6.13 12.38 -0.46
N LEU A 160 5.13 11.69 -1.00
CA LEU A 160 4.97 10.25 -0.80
C LEU A 160 5.95 9.41 -1.63
N ALA A 161 6.36 9.91 -2.79
CA ALA A 161 7.22 9.21 -3.73
C ALA A 161 8.62 8.87 -3.17
N ILE A 162 9.16 9.70 -2.26
CA ILE A 162 10.51 9.49 -1.70
C ILE A 162 10.61 8.19 -0.88
N HIS A 163 9.48 7.64 -0.45
CA HIS A 163 9.40 6.38 0.30
C HIS A 163 9.50 5.13 -0.58
N VAL A 164 9.56 5.29 -1.90
CA VAL A 164 9.74 4.20 -2.86
C VAL A 164 11.15 4.28 -3.43
N LYS A 165 11.87 3.15 -3.49
CA LYS A 165 13.20 3.11 -4.13
C LYS A 165 13.05 3.23 -5.65
N PRO A 166 13.95 3.96 -6.33
CA PRO A 166 14.03 3.91 -7.78
C PRO A 166 14.32 2.46 -8.24
N VAL A 167 13.65 2.03 -9.30
CA VAL A 167 13.80 0.70 -9.93
C VAL A 167 14.83 0.76 -11.04
#